data_AF-A0A2H9SCD4-F1
#
_entry.id   AF-A0A2H9SCD4-F1
#
_cell.length_a   1.000
_cell.length_b   1.000
_cell.length_c   1.000
_cell.angle_alpha   90.00
_cell.angle_beta   90.00
_cell.angle_gamma   90.00
#
_symmetry.space_group_name_H-M   'P 1'
#
loop_
_entity.id
_entity.type
_entity.pdbx_description
1 polymer ?
#
loop_
_entity_poly.entity_id
_entity_poly.type
_entity_poly.pdbx_seq_one_letter_code
_entity_poly.pdbx_strand_id
1 'polypeptide(L)'
;MAEKKKSTKKAVKKSKQTRFVHARGKRKRAIARATVKEGRNGVTVNGYSLNAIEDPYYREIVSEPLAFVDEDFIQKHDVSITVRGGGKMGQAQAARTALARAIVRFTGSEQTKKKMLDWDRSLLVEDSRRVEPKKFKGPKARARFTKSYR
;
A
#
# COMPACT_ATOMS: atom_id res chain seq x y z
N MET A 1 -34.49 -58.27 9.06
CA MET A 1 -33.23 -57.70 9.57
C MET A 1 -32.74 -56.65 8.58
N ALA A 2 -32.99 -55.36 8.83
CA ALA A 2 -32.62 -54.27 7.93
C ALA A 2 -31.41 -53.52 8.52
N GLU A 3 -30.29 -53.63 7.83
CA GLU A 3 -28.99 -53.11 8.22
C GLU A 3 -28.96 -51.58 8.03
N LYS A 4 -28.94 -50.83 9.14
CA LYS A 4 -28.81 -49.37 9.11
C LYS A 4 -27.38 -49.00 8.67
N LYS A 5 -27.22 -48.58 7.40
CA LYS A 5 -26.00 -47.92 6.90
C LYS A 5 -25.68 -46.69 7.75
N LYS A 6 -24.68 -46.80 8.64
CA LYS A 6 -24.11 -45.66 9.36
C LYS A 6 -23.44 -44.73 8.34
N SER A 7 -23.98 -43.54 8.17
CA SER A 7 -23.38 -42.48 7.37
C SER A 7 -22.08 -42.02 8.05
N THR A 8 -20.95 -42.33 7.43
CA THR A 8 -19.64 -41.83 7.85
C THR A 8 -19.55 -40.34 7.52
N LYS A 9 -19.76 -39.48 8.53
CA LYS A 9 -19.51 -38.04 8.39
C LYS A 9 -18.01 -37.83 8.09
N LYS A 10 -17.67 -37.49 6.83
CA LYS A 10 -16.32 -37.05 6.43
C LYS A 10 -15.89 -35.88 7.33
N ALA A 11 -14.78 -36.04 8.04
CA ALA A 11 -14.18 -34.97 8.82
C ALA A 11 -13.73 -33.84 7.89
N VAL A 12 -14.36 -32.68 8.00
CA VAL A 12 -13.93 -31.45 7.31
C VAL A 12 -12.59 -31.05 7.93
N LYS A 13 -11.48 -31.19 7.19
CA LYS A 13 -10.17 -30.66 7.60
C LYS A 13 -10.31 -29.16 7.85
N LYS A 14 -10.14 -28.71 9.10
CA LYS A 14 -10.05 -27.27 9.42
C LYS A 14 -8.90 -26.68 8.62
N SER A 15 -9.19 -25.72 7.74
CA SER A 15 -8.17 -25.01 6.97
C SER A 15 -7.23 -24.26 7.91
N LYS A 16 -5.93 -24.29 7.59
CA LYS A 16 -4.89 -23.55 8.31
C LYS A 16 -5.25 -22.06 8.25
N GLN A 17 -5.46 -21.40 9.39
CA GLN A 17 -5.76 -19.96 9.40
C GLN A 17 -4.53 -19.20 8.90
N THR A 18 -4.59 -18.68 7.68
CA THR A 18 -3.52 -17.87 7.10
C THR A 18 -3.57 -16.47 7.70
N ARG A 19 -2.42 -15.94 8.13
CA ARG A 19 -2.34 -14.60 8.71
C ARG A 19 -2.39 -13.56 7.57
N PHE A 20 -3.43 -12.73 7.57
CA PHE A 20 -3.61 -11.63 6.60
C PHE A 20 -3.51 -10.27 7.30
N VAL A 21 -2.73 -9.37 6.72
CA VAL A 21 -2.61 -8.00 7.22
C VAL A 21 -2.98 -7.02 6.12
N HIS A 22 -3.86 -6.08 6.45
CA HIS A 22 -4.24 -4.99 5.56
C HIS A 22 -3.71 -3.65 6.08
N ALA A 23 -3.21 -2.83 5.16
CA ALA A 23 -2.86 -1.45 5.43
C ALA A 23 -3.33 -0.51 4.32
N ARG A 24 -3.53 0.76 4.68
CA ARG A 24 -3.87 1.81 3.73
C ARG A 24 -2.78 2.87 3.69
N GLY A 25 -2.59 3.44 2.51
CA GLY A 25 -1.77 4.63 2.27
C GLY A 25 -2.56 5.65 1.46
N LYS A 26 -2.32 6.94 1.70
CA LYS A 26 -3.03 8.02 1.02
C LYS A 26 -2.09 9.16 0.70
N ARG A 27 -2.15 9.66 -0.53
CA ARG A 27 -1.44 10.86 -0.97
C ARG A 27 -2.35 11.69 -1.86
N LYS A 28 -2.70 12.90 -1.42
CA LYS A 28 -3.69 13.75 -2.12
C LYS A 28 -4.99 12.97 -2.34
N ARG A 29 -5.37 12.72 -3.61
CA ARG A 29 -6.54 11.92 -4.01
C ARG A 29 -6.22 10.44 -4.24
N ALA A 30 -4.94 10.04 -4.29
CA ALA A 30 -4.55 8.66 -4.48
C ALA A 30 -4.71 7.86 -3.18
N ILE A 31 -5.30 6.67 -3.30
CA ILE A 31 -5.55 5.73 -2.21
C ILE A 31 -4.93 4.39 -2.62
N ALA A 32 -4.08 3.85 -1.75
CA ALA A 32 -3.50 2.52 -1.91
C ALA A 32 -3.94 1.61 -0.76
N ARG A 33 -4.19 0.34 -1.07
CA ARG A 33 -4.48 -0.71 -0.09
C ARG A 33 -3.49 -1.84 -0.32
N ALA A 34 -2.69 -2.15 0.68
CA ALA A 34 -1.73 -3.24 0.66
C ALA A 34 -2.30 -4.41 1.49
N THR A 35 -2.18 -5.61 0.94
CA THR A 35 -2.50 -6.87 1.61
C THR A 35 -1.26 -7.72 1.63
N VAL A 36 -0.85 -8.14 2.82
CA VAL A 36 0.29 -9.06 3.04
C VAL A 36 -0.27 -10.38 3.52
N LYS A 37 0.18 -11.46 2.88
CA LYS A 37 -0.11 -12.85 3.25
C LYS A 37 1.15 -13.68 3.14
N GLU A 38 1.19 -14.80 3.84
CA GLU A 38 2.26 -15.80 3.66
C GLU A 38 2.14 -16.42 2.26
N GLY A 39 3.22 -16.44 1.48
CA GLY A 39 3.21 -16.83 0.07
C GLY A 39 4.55 -16.58 -0.63
N ARG A 40 4.69 -16.93 -1.91
CA ARG A 40 5.97 -16.79 -2.67
C ARG A 40 5.87 -15.91 -3.92
N ASN A 41 4.82 -15.10 -4.05
CA ASN A 41 4.56 -14.33 -5.27
C ASN A 41 5.21 -12.95 -5.30
N GLY A 42 5.96 -12.57 -4.26
CA GLY A 42 6.65 -11.28 -4.19
C GLY A 42 5.69 -10.09 -4.12
N VAL A 43 6.10 -8.96 -4.70
CA VAL A 43 5.35 -7.69 -4.66
C VAL A 43 4.67 -7.38 -5.99
N THR A 44 3.35 -7.19 -5.94
CA THR A 44 2.50 -6.85 -7.08
C THR A 44 1.75 -5.55 -6.86
N VAL A 45 1.63 -4.72 -7.91
CA VAL A 45 0.87 -3.48 -7.92
C VAL A 45 -0.20 -3.57 -9.02
N ASN A 46 -1.47 -3.50 -8.64
CA ASN A 46 -2.62 -3.65 -9.54
C ASN A 46 -2.57 -4.90 -10.43
N GLY A 47 -2.02 -6.00 -9.92
CA GLY A 47 -1.88 -7.27 -10.64
C GLY A 47 -0.62 -7.40 -11.50
N TYR A 48 0.19 -6.34 -11.61
CA TYR A 48 1.48 -6.37 -12.30
C TYR A 48 2.62 -6.52 -11.30
N SER A 49 3.66 -7.28 -11.67
CA SER A 49 4.89 -7.37 -10.89
C SER A 49 5.60 -6.01 -10.84
N LEU A 50 6.32 -5.73 -9.75
CA LEU A 50 7.03 -4.45 -9.57
C LEU A 50 8.02 -4.13 -10.72
N ASN A 51 8.68 -5.17 -11.26
CA ASN A 51 9.60 -5.06 -12.39
C ASN A 51 8.92 -4.87 -13.75
N ALA A 52 7.62 -5.15 -13.86
CA ALA A 52 6.86 -4.97 -15.10
C ALA A 52 6.34 -3.54 -15.26
N ILE A 53 6.45 -2.70 -14.22
CA ILE A 53 6.04 -1.29 -14.28
C ILE A 53 7.07 -0.51 -15.12
N GLU A 54 6.61 0.12 -16.20
CA GLU A 54 7.47 0.84 -17.17
C GLU A 54 8.26 2.00 -16.55
N ASP A 55 7.66 2.73 -15.59
CA ASP A 55 8.26 3.92 -15.00
C ASP A 55 9.28 3.55 -13.89
N PRO A 56 10.59 3.83 -14.09
CA PRO A 56 11.62 3.48 -13.11
C PRO A 56 11.48 4.26 -11.80
N TYR A 57 11.06 5.52 -11.85
CA TYR A 57 10.86 6.34 -10.65
C TYR A 57 9.70 5.82 -9.81
N TYR A 58 8.63 5.37 -10.46
CA TYR A 58 7.52 4.73 -9.76
C TYR A 58 8.01 3.49 -9.02
N ARG A 59 8.82 2.67 -9.69
CA ARG A 59 9.37 1.42 -9.13
C ARG A 59 10.21 1.68 -7.90
N GLU A 60 11.16 2.61 -8.00
CA GLU A 60 12.11 2.95 -6.94
C GLU A 60 11.39 3.40 -5.66
N ILE A 61 10.42 4.32 -5.81
CA ILE A 61 9.61 4.84 -4.69
C ILE A 61 8.81 3.73 -4.01
N VAL A 62 8.24 2.80 -4.78
CA VAL A 62 7.47 1.69 -4.21
C VAL A 62 8.38 0.64 -3.57
N SER A 63 9.60 0.42 -4.09
CA SER A 63 10.57 -0.52 -3.52
C SER A 63 11.25 -0.01 -2.25
N GLU A 64 11.28 1.30 -2.00
CA GLU A 64 11.98 1.91 -0.85
C GLU A 64 11.70 1.23 0.51
N PRO A 65 10.45 0.86 0.88
CA PRO A 65 10.19 0.19 2.16
C PRO A 65 10.76 -1.24 2.25
N LEU A 66 11.03 -1.88 1.11
CA LEU A 66 11.58 -3.23 1.06
C LEU A 66 13.05 -3.27 1.48
N ALA A 67 13.79 -2.17 1.30
CA ALA A 67 15.20 -2.06 1.71
C ALA A 67 15.40 -2.16 3.24
N PHE A 68 14.34 -1.95 4.04
CA PHE A 68 14.38 -2.03 5.50
C PHE A 68 14.05 -3.42 6.05
N VAL A 69 13.83 -4.40 5.17
CA VAL A 69 13.45 -5.76 5.54
C VAL A 69 14.40 -6.75 4.87
N ASP A 70 14.62 -7.89 5.52
CA ASP A 70 15.47 -8.95 4.99
C ASP A 70 14.88 -9.55 3.70
N GLU A 71 15.74 -9.98 2.77
CA GLU A 71 15.32 -10.60 1.51
C GLU A 71 14.45 -11.85 1.73
N ASP A 72 14.72 -12.58 2.82
CA ASP A 72 13.95 -13.71 3.32
C ASP A 72 12.46 -13.37 3.52
N PHE A 73 12.17 -12.15 3.97
CA PHE A 73 10.79 -11.70 4.13
C PHE A 73 10.10 -11.57 2.78
N ILE A 74 10.79 -11.02 1.79
CA ILE A 74 10.24 -10.79 0.44
C ILE A 74 9.92 -12.13 -0.23
N GLN A 75 10.77 -13.14 -0.03
CA GLN A 75 10.56 -14.48 -0.61
C GLN A 75 9.44 -15.28 0.07
N LYS A 76 9.19 -15.03 1.37
CA LYS A 76 8.21 -15.78 2.18
C LYS A 76 6.81 -15.14 2.23
N HIS A 77 6.65 -13.94 1.66
CA HIS A 77 5.38 -13.23 1.67
C HIS A 77 4.92 -12.81 0.27
N ASP A 78 3.61 -12.85 0.05
CA ASP A 78 2.95 -12.26 -1.11
C ASP A 78 2.33 -10.93 -0.68
N VAL A 79 2.74 -9.87 -1.37
CA VAL A 79 2.27 -8.50 -1.15
C VAL A 79 1.49 -8.06 -2.37
N SER A 80 0.20 -7.83 -2.20
CA SER A 80 -0.67 -7.27 -3.23
C SER A 80 -1.08 -5.85 -2.90
N ILE A 81 -0.75 -4.91 -3.77
CA ILE A 81 -1.05 -3.49 -3.62
C ILE A 81 -2.07 -3.08 -4.69
N THR A 82 -3.24 -2.62 -4.25
CA THR A 82 -4.27 -2.05 -5.13
C THR A 82 -4.32 -0.54 -4.96
N VAL A 83 -4.15 0.21 -6.06
CA VAL A 83 -4.09 1.68 -6.04
C VAL A 83 -5.18 2.28 -6.94
N ARG A 84 -5.87 3.31 -6.45
CA ARG A 84 -6.92 4.03 -7.19
C ARG A 84 -6.87 5.54 -6.94
N GLY A 85 -7.29 6.32 -7.94
CA GLY A 85 -7.40 7.77 -7.87
C GLY A 85 -6.06 8.52 -7.93
N GLY A 86 -6.11 9.85 -8.03
CA GLY A 86 -4.91 10.70 -8.14
C GLY A 86 -4.18 10.54 -9.48
N GLY A 87 -2.86 10.74 -9.48
CA GLY A 87 -1.99 10.54 -10.65
C GLY A 87 -0.78 9.67 -10.28
N LYS A 88 0.01 9.23 -11.27
CA LYS A 88 1.07 8.22 -11.14
C LYS A 88 2.00 8.42 -9.92
N MET A 89 2.57 9.62 -9.76
CA MET A 89 3.48 9.90 -8.64
C MET A 89 2.78 9.90 -7.27
N GLY A 90 1.53 10.40 -7.21
CA GLY A 90 0.74 10.34 -5.99
C GLY A 90 0.36 8.90 -5.64
N GLN A 91 0.12 8.07 -6.65
CA GLN A 91 -0.13 6.65 -6.48
C GLN A 91 1.11 5.91 -5.97
N ALA A 92 2.30 6.20 -6.51
CA ALA A 92 3.56 5.64 -6.04
C ALA A 92 3.79 5.92 -4.55
N GLN A 93 3.67 7.18 -4.14
CA GLN A 93 3.83 7.58 -2.73
C GLN A 93 2.75 6.96 -1.82
N ALA A 94 1.51 6.84 -2.30
CA ALA A 94 0.47 6.15 -1.54
C ALA A 94 0.76 4.66 -1.38
N ALA A 95 1.23 3.99 -2.44
CA ALA A 95 1.64 2.59 -2.44
C ALA A 95 2.83 2.36 -1.50
N ARG A 96 3.85 3.22 -1.55
CA ARG A 96 4.97 3.25 -0.62
C ARG A 96 4.51 3.27 0.84
N THR A 97 3.62 4.21 1.19
CA THR A 97 3.11 4.31 2.57
C THR A 97 2.27 3.08 2.97
N ALA A 98 1.46 2.54 2.05
CA ALA A 98 0.67 1.35 2.31
C ALA A 98 1.56 0.13 2.58
N LEU A 99 2.62 -0.04 1.78
CA LEU A 99 3.58 -1.13 1.90
C LEU A 99 4.35 -1.07 3.22
N ALA A 100 4.94 0.08 3.55
CA ALA A 100 5.66 0.30 4.80
C ALA A 100 4.80 -0.04 6.02
N ARG A 101 3.54 0.44 6.03
CA ARG A 101 2.60 0.13 7.11
C ARG A 101 2.20 -1.34 7.17
N ALA A 102 2.07 -1.99 6.02
CA ALA A 102 1.73 -3.41 5.98
C ALA A 102 2.88 -4.26 6.55
N ILE A 103 4.12 -3.95 6.18
CA ILE A 103 5.33 -4.59 6.71
C ILE A 103 5.41 -4.43 8.23
N VAL A 104 5.31 -3.19 8.74
CA VAL A 104 5.38 -2.92 10.19
C VAL A 104 4.27 -3.65 10.95
N ARG A 105 3.05 -3.68 10.43
CA ARG A 105 1.92 -4.40 11.05
C ARG A 105 2.09 -5.91 11.01
N PHE A 106 2.72 -6.44 9.97
CA PHE A 106 2.91 -7.87 9.83
C PHE A 106 4.07 -8.37 10.71
N THR A 107 5.21 -7.68 10.72
CA THR A 107 6.37 -8.08 11.52
C THR A 107 6.20 -7.73 12.99
N GLY A 108 5.48 -6.64 13.31
CA GLY A 108 5.32 -6.16 14.68
C GLY A 108 6.62 -5.61 15.30
N SER A 109 7.67 -5.40 14.50
CA SER A 109 8.98 -4.96 14.95
C SER A 109 9.04 -3.43 15.12
N GLU A 110 9.19 -2.99 16.37
CA GLU A 110 9.36 -1.57 16.67
C GLU A 110 10.70 -1.02 16.12
N GLN A 111 11.72 -1.88 15.98
CA GLN A 111 13.00 -1.51 15.38
C GLN A 111 12.85 -1.10 13.90
N THR A 112 12.14 -1.90 13.09
CA THR A 112 11.90 -1.59 11.68
C THR A 112 11.10 -0.31 11.52
N LYS A 113 10.10 -0.11 12.38
CA LYS A 113 9.31 1.12 12.43
C LYS A 113 10.17 2.35 12.75
N LYS A 114 11.06 2.27 13.75
CA LYS A 114 11.97 3.36 14.09
C LYS A 114 12.93 3.68 12.94
N LYS A 115 13.55 2.66 12.32
CA LYS A 115 14.42 2.84 11.14
C LYS A 115 13.70 3.54 9.99
N MET A 116 12.47 3.13 9.68
CA MET A 116 11.66 3.79 8.63
C MET A 116 11.30 5.24 8.97
N LEU A 117 10.99 5.54 10.23
CA LEU A 117 10.67 6.90 10.68
C LEU A 117 11.88 7.84 10.65
N ASP A 118 13.06 7.32 11.01
CA ASP A 118 14.33 8.04 11.01
C ASP A 118 14.77 8.38 9.59
N TRP A 119 14.58 7.45 8.65
CA TRP A 119 14.84 7.67 7.23
C TRP A 119 13.91 8.74 6.62
N ASP A 120 12.60 8.49 6.64
CA ASP A 120 11.62 9.45 6.18
C ASP A 120 10.27 9.20 6.86
N ARG A 121 9.84 10.19 7.65
CA ARG A 121 8.55 10.20 8.36
C ARG A 121 7.36 9.92 7.43
N SER A 122 7.44 10.30 6.15
CA SER A 122 6.37 10.13 5.16
C SER A 122 6.18 8.68 4.70
N LEU A 123 7.09 7.75 5.02
CA LEU A 123 6.87 6.31 4.81
C LEU A 123 5.71 5.80 5.66
N LEU A 124 5.57 6.28 6.91
CA LEU A 124 4.57 5.77 7.83
C LEU A 124 3.44 6.77 8.11
N VAL A 125 3.70 8.07 7.99
CA VAL A 125 2.72 9.13 8.23
C VAL A 125 2.16 9.65 6.91
N GLU A 126 0.82 9.75 6.84
CA GLU A 126 0.14 10.30 5.67
C GLU A 126 0.33 11.81 5.57
N ASP A 127 0.64 12.31 4.37
CA ASP A 127 0.66 13.74 4.11
C ASP A 127 -0.78 14.28 3.89
N SER A 128 -1.20 15.15 4.81
CA SER A 128 -2.54 15.72 4.90
C SER A 128 -2.86 16.73 3.79
N ARG A 129 -1.86 17.30 3.12
CA ARG A 129 -2.07 18.41 2.16
C ARG A 129 -3.05 18.09 1.04
N ARG A 130 -3.88 19.07 0.70
CA ARG A 130 -4.84 19.04 -0.43
C ARG A 130 -4.75 20.33 -1.22
N VAL A 131 -5.25 20.30 -2.45
CA VAL A 131 -5.31 21.50 -3.30
C VAL A 131 -6.40 22.41 -2.75
N GLU A 132 -6.03 23.66 -2.45
CA GLU A 132 -6.99 24.70 -2.06
C GLU A 132 -7.99 24.95 -3.22
N PRO A 133 -9.29 25.12 -2.92
CA PRO A 133 -10.28 25.45 -3.95
C PRO A 133 -10.01 26.81 -4.58
N LYS A 134 -10.46 27.00 -5.82
CA LYS A 134 -10.39 28.29 -6.51
C LYS A 134 -11.27 29.32 -5.79
N LYS A 135 -10.76 30.55 -5.63
CA LYS A 135 -11.53 31.69 -5.11
C LYS A 135 -11.94 32.61 -6.25
N PHE A 136 -13.00 33.40 -6.06
CA PHE A 136 -13.47 34.40 -7.03
C PHE A 136 -12.41 35.46 -7.32
N LYS A 137 -12.54 36.27 -8.37
CA LYS A 137 -11.59 37.37 -8.75
C LYS A 137 -10.14 36.90 -9.02
N GLY A 138 -9.96 35.70 -9.55
CA GLY A 138 -8.64 35.21 -9.93
C GLY A 138 -8.66 33.86 -10.63
N PRO A 139 -7.59 33.50 -11.35
CA PRO A 139 -7.52 32.23 -12.07
C PRO A 139 -7.29 31.02 -11.14
N LYS A 140 -6.65 31.19 -9.98
CA LYS A 140 -6.28 30.09 -9.04
C LYS A 140 -6.71 30.42 -7.60
N ALA A 141 -6.37 29.55 -6.64
CA ALA A 141 -6.72 29.72 -5.23
C ALA A 141 -6.24 31.06 -4.61
N ARG A 142 -5.05 31.54 -5.02
CA ARG A 142 -4.43 32.76 -4.48
C ARG A 142 -4.11 33.83 -5.51
N ALA A 143 -3.82 33.44 -6.76
CA ALA A 143 -3.56 34.39 -7.84
C ALA A 143 -4.80 35.22 -8.15
N ARG A 144 -4.62 36.54 -8.30
CA ARG A 144 -5.65 37.50 -8.68
C ARG A 144 -5.44 37.93 -10.13
N PHE A 145 -6.50 38.42 -10.78
CA PHE A 145 -6.33 39.10 -12.05
C PHE A 145 -5.55 40.40 -11.84
N THR A 146 -4.64 40.71 -12.77
CA THR A 146 -3.87 41.95 -12.76
C THR A 146 -4.82 43.13 -12.84
N LYS A 147 -4.60 44.15 -12.00
CA LYS A 147 -5.37 45.40 -12.02
C LYS A 147 -4.67 46.40 -12.93
N SER A 148 -5.39 46.97 -13.89
CA SER A 148 -4.93 48.14 -14.65
C SER A 148 -5.44 49.42 -13.98
N TYR A 149 -4.58 50.44 -13.97
CA TYR A 149 -4.94 51.81 -13.60
C TYR A 149 -4.95 52.66 -14.87
N ARG A 150 -5.72 53.75 -14.85
CA ARG A 150 -5.77 54.74 -15.93
C ARG A 150 -4.58 55.69 -15.81
#